data_AF-A0A9D5ZT87-F1
#
_entry.id   AF-A0A9D5ZT87-F1
#
_cell.length_a   1.000
_cell.length_b   1.000
_cell.length_c   1.000
_cell.angle_alpha   90.00
_cell.angle_beta   90.00
_cell.angle_gamma   90.00
#
_symmetry.space_group_name_H-M   'P 1'
#
loop_
_entity.id
_entity.type
_entity.pdbx_description
1 polymer ?
#
loop_
_entity_poly.entity_id
_entity_poly.type
_entity_poly.pdbx_seq_one_letter_code
_entity_poly.pdbx_strand_id
1 'polypeptide(L)'
;MFNTLFTGISGMNAMGKGLSVVGDNIANMNTVGFKSSKVSFTDILGSTIQGGEGQIGRGVQVADIYKNYAQGTFESSSNYLDLAVDGEGFFVVGDKGKKLFSRAGQFKLDREGRIVNAKGYVLQGYKSDDNGVVTQEVTDLLIAPKQKEARATTKVTFGLNLDSRQKPPVNPVFDNKDAATYNYSSQFVAYDSQGDAHQVTAYYVKNAGVENLDKTELLKDIDGFIK
;
A
#
# COMPACT_ATOMS: atom_id res chain seq x y z
N MET A 1 27.51 27.96 53.08
CA MET A 1 27.05 26.57 53.30
C MET A 1 25.66 26.28 52.73
N PHE A 2 24.66 27.17 52.85
CA PHE A 2 23.33 26.89 52.28
C PHE A 2 23.31 26.79 50.74
N ASN A 3 23.97 27.71 50.02
CA ASN A 3 24.02 27.66 48.54
C ASN A 3 24.69 26.40 47.97
N THR A 4 25.72 25.86 48.63
CA THR A 4 26.42 24.65 48.14
C THR A 4 25.56 23.39 48.26
N LEU A 5 24.69 23.33 49.28
CA LEU A 5 23.74 22.24 49.44
C LEU A 5 22.65 22.29 48.37
N PHE A 6 22.12 23.47 48.04
CA PHE A 6 21.15 23.65 46.95
C PHE A 6 21.74 23.27 45.57
N THR A 7 22.97 23.70 45.29
CA THR A 7 23.69 23.29 44.07
C THR A 7 23.85 21.78 44.00
N GLY A 8 24.24 21.12 45.11
CA GLY A 8 24.37 19.66 45.17
C GLY A 8 23.04 18.91 44.97
N ILE A 9 21.96 19.35 45.62
CA ILE A 9 20.62 18.76 45.47
C ILE A 9 20.11 18.93 44.03
N SER A 10 20.32 20.10 43.42
CA SER A 10 19.93 20.35 42.03
C SER A 10 20.66 19.41 41.05
N GLY A 11 21.96 19.18 41.26
CA GLY A 11 22.75 18.23 40.48
C GLY A 11 22.26 16.79 40.63
N MET A 12 21.99 16.35 41.86
CA MET A 12 21.48 15.00 42.12
C MET A 12 20.10 14.78 41.47
N ASN A 13 19.20 15.75 41.56
CA ASN A 13 17.87 15.66 40.94
C ASN A 13 17.96 15.63 39.41
N ALA A 14 18.77 16.51 38.82
CA ALA A 14 19.00 16.54 37.38
C ALA A 14 19.62 15.23 36.87
N MET A 15 20.65 14.72 37.54
CA MET A 15 21.25 13.42 37.21
C MET A 15 20.27 12.27 37.37
N GLY A 16 19.43 12.28 38.41
CA GLY A 16 18.37 11.29 38.60
C GLY A 16 17.42 11.22 37.41
N LYS A 17 16.93 12.38 36.95
CA LYS A 17 16.10 12.46 35.73
C LYS A 17 16.85 12.00 34.47
N GLY A 18 18.12 12.37 34.35
CA GLY A 18 19.00 11.90 33.27
C GLY A 18 19.11 10.37 33.23
N LEU A 19 19.34 9.75 34.38
CA LEU A 19 19.41 8.30 34.53
C LEU A 19 18.06 7.63 34.23
N SER A 20 16.94 8.21 34.63
CA SER A 20 15.61 7.69 34.27
C SER A 20 15.42 7.66 32.75
N VAL A 21 15.78 8.72 32.03
CA VAL A 21 15.67 8.75 30.57
C VAL A 21 16.59 7.74 29.89
N VAL A 22 17.80 7.55 30.40
CA VAL A 22 18.72 6.49 29.92
C VAL A 22 18.13 5.11 30.19
N GLY A 23 17.58 4.89 31.38
CA GLY A 23 16.89 3.65 31.76
C GLY A 23 15.72 3.34 30.84
N ASP A 24 14.88 4.33 30.53
CA ASP A 24 13.76 4.19 29.60
C ASP A 24 14.24 3.85 28.18
N ASN A 25 15.32 4.47 27.71
CA ASN A 25 15.90 4.15 26.40
C ASN A 25 16.43 2.71 26.34
N ILE A 26 17.11 2.24 27.39
CA ILE A 26 17.62 0.87 27.48
C ILE A 26 16.46 -0.12 27.54
N ALA A 27 15.45 0.14 28.37
CA ALA A 27 14.28 -0.73 28.49
C ALA A 27 13.52 -0.89 27.16
N ASN A 28 13.50 0.15 26.34
CA ASN A 28 12.80 0.16 25.05
C ASN A 28 13.71 -0.09 23.84
N MET A 29 14.97 -0.53 24.04
CA MET A 29 15.93 -0.72 22.95
C MET A 29 15.46 -1.69 21.85
N ASN A 30 14.64 -2.69 22.23
CA ASN A 30 14.09 -3.69 21.32
C ASN A 30 12.64 -3.40 20.90
N THR A 31 12.08 -2.24 21.29
CA THR A 31 10.72 -1.88 20.91
C THR A 31 10.71 -1.28 19.51
N VAL A 32 10.01 -1.92 18.57
CA VAL A 32 9.92 -1.48 17.19
C VAL A 32 9.32 -0.07 17.11
N GLY A 33 9.96 0.81 16.34
CA GLY A 33 9.51 2.19 16.15
C GLY A 33 9.74 3.11 17.35
N PHE A 34 10.43 2.67 18.41
CA PHE A 34 10.81 3.52 19.52
C PHE A 34 11.79 4.62 19.07
N LYS A 35 11.56 5.84 19.57
CA LYS A 35 12.47 6.99 19.39
C LYS A 35 13.09 7.32 20.74
N SER A 36 14.41 7.23 20.80
CA SER A 36 15.18 7.50 22.02
C SER A 36 15.01 8.95 22.44
N SER A 37 15.07 9.20 23.74
CA SER A 37 14.98 10.57 24.28
C SER A 37 16.35 11.02 24.77
N LYS A 38 16.66 12.30 24.63
CA LYS A 38 17.88 12.91 25.14
C LYS A 38 17.53 14.05 26.09
N VAL A 39 18.27 14.12 27.20
CA VAL A 39 18.10 15.17 28.21
C VAL A 39 19.08 16.30 27.90
N SER A 40 18.57 17.53 27.92
CA SER A 40 19.38 18.74 27.90
C SER A 40 19.40 19.34 29.30
N PHE A 41 20.58 19.78 29.73
CA PHE A 41 20.77 20.43 31.02
C PHE A 41 21.11 21.90 30.79
N THR A 42 20.61 22.76 31.65
CA THR A 42 20.94 24.19 31.66
C THR A 42 21.37 24.59 33.07
N ASP A 43 22.30 25.54 33.16
CA ASP A 43 22.67 26.13 34.43
C ASP A 43 21.52 26.99 34.97
N ILE A 44 21.53 27.20 36.28
CA ILE A 44 20.71 28.22 36.91
C ILE A 44 21.63 29.43 37.08
N LEU A 45 21.43 30.45 36.24
CA LEU A 45 22.20 31.70 36.30
C LEU A 45 22.14 32.30 37.71
N GLY A 46 23.31 32.64 38.24
CA GLY A 46 23.43 33.35 39.51
C GLY A 46 23.04 34.82 39.35
N SER A 47 22.32 35.39 40.32
CA SER A 47 22.05 36.83 40.36
C SER A 47 23.36 37.61 40.28
N THR A 48 23.51 38.45 39.26
CA THR A 48 24.65 39.36 39.12
C THR A 48 24.61 40.33 40.31
N ILE A 49 25.53 40.19 41.25
CA ILE A 49 25.77 41.26 42.22
C ILE A 49 26.46 42.36 41.42
N GLN A 50 25.77 43.50 41.32
CA GLN A 50 26.17 44.71 40.64
C GLN A 50 27.68 45.00 40.84
N GLY A 51 28.48 44.77 39.78
CA GLY A 51 29.88 45.24 39.69
C GLY A 51 31.02 44.29 40.11
N GLY A 52 30.78 43.00 40.39
CA GLY A 52 31.86 42.05 40.74
C GLY A 52 32.08 40.93 39.73
N GLU A 53 33.32 40.73 39.28
CA GLU A 53 33.74 39.53 38.54
C GLU A 53 33.61 38.30 39.46
N GLY A 54 32.57 37.50 39.24
CA GLY A 54 32.32 36.27 40.02
C GLY A 54 30.85 35.90 40.10
N GLN A 55 30.26 35.39 39.02
CA GLN A 55 28.95 34.75 39.09
C GLN A 55 29.09 33.38 39.78
N ILE A 56 28.51 33.25 40.98
CA ILE A 56 28.35 31.94 41.62
C ILE A 56 27.12 31.28 41.00
N GLY A 57 27.33 30.21 40.22
CA GLY A 57 26.26 29.41 39.63
C GLY A 57 25.34 28.79 40.70
N ARG A 58 24.02 28.83 40.47
CA ARG A 58 23.00 28.39 41.44
C ARG A 58 22.59 26.92 41.30
N GLY A 59 23.30 26.16 40.49
CA GLY A 59 23.01 24.75 40.23
C GLY A 59 22.70 24.46 38.78
N VAL A 60 22.11 23.29 38.54
CA VAL A 60 21.74 22.78 37.22
C VAL A 60 20.28 22.32 37.25
N GLN A 61 19.59 22.49 36.14
CA GLN A 61 18.24 21.96 35.94
C GLN A 61 18.12 21.28 34.59
N VAL A 62 17.13 20.40 34.46
CA VAL A 62 16.76 19.83 33.16
C VAL A 62 16.07 20.92 32.35
N ALA A 63 16.65 21.26 31.20
CA ALA A 63 16.10 22.24 30.29
C ALA A 63 14.95 21.63 29.47
N ASP A 64 15.20 20.46 28.89
CA ASP A 64 14.23 19.77 28.05
C ASP A 64 14.57 18.27 27.92
N ILE A 65 13.58 17.47 27.57
CA ILE A 65 13.72 16.06 27.18
C ILE A 65 13.11 15.91 25.80
N TYR A 66 13.94 15.83 24.77
CA TYR A 66 13.49 15.78 23.38
C TYR A 66 13.70 14.39 22.78
N LYS A 67 12.85 14.04 21.81
CA LYS A 67 12.93 12.78 21.06
C LYS A 67 13.94 12.89 19.92
N ASN A 68 14.76 11.87 19.75
CA ASN A 68 15.64 11.70 18.61
C ASN A 68 14.90 10.94 17.50
N TYR A 69 14.62 11.63 16.39
CA TYR A 69 13.91 11.06 15.24
C TYR A 69 14.80 10.37 14.22
N ALA A 70 16.11 10.26 14.46
CA ALA A 70 17.05 9.57 13.58
C ALA A 70 16.53 8.19 13.13
N GLN A 71 16.80 7.86 11.86
CA GLN A 71 16.40 6.59 11.28
C GLN A 71 17.24 5.46 11.89
N GLY A 72 16.56 4.39 12.31
CA GLY A 72 17.20 3.16 12.78
C GLY A 72 17.40 2.17 11.63
N THR A 73 18.11 1.08 11.90
CA THR A 73 18.27 -0.04 10.97
C THR A 73 16.94 -0.76 10.75
N PHE A 74 16.74 -1.26 9.54
CA PHE A 74 15.62 -2.13 9.20
C PHE A 74 16.02 -3.59 9.32
N GLU A 75 15.13 -4.40 9.88
CA GLU A 75 15.28 -5.86 9.95
C GLU A 75 14.16 -6.48 9.12
N SER A 76 14.51 -7.47 8.30
CA SER A 76 13.52 -8.20 7.51
C SER A 76 12.67 -9.11 8.40
N SER A 77 11.37 -9.16 8.13
CA SER A 77 10.46 -10.11 8.79
C SER A 77 9.80 -11.04 7.78
N SER A 78 9.24 -12.14 8.28
CA SER A 78 8.49 -13.12 7.46
C SER A 78 7.01 -12.76 7.27
N ASN A 79 6.51 -11.72 7.96
CA ASN A 79 5.10 -11.32 7.89
C ASN A 79 4.91 -10.25 6.79
N TYR A 80 4.02 -10.54 5.85
CA TYR A 80 3.72 -9.63 4.73
C TYR A 80 3.11 -8.29 5.15
N LEU A 81 2.56 -8.21 6.36
CA LEU A 81 1.93 -7.00 6.91
C LEU A 81 2.87 -6.21 7.83
N ASP A 82 4.13 -6.65 7.98
CA ASP A 82 5.13 -5.85 8.67
C ASP A 82 5.70 -4.81 7.71
N LEU A 83 5.46 -3.55 8.02
CA LEU A 83 5.83 -2.42 7.19
C LEU A 83 6.82 -1.51 7.94
N ALA A 84 7.73 -0.92 7.19
CA ALA A 84 8.61 0.13 7.70
C ALA A 84 8.60 1.30 6.74
N VAL A 85 8.50 2.53 7.27
CA VAL A 85 8.71 3.74 6.47
C VAL A 85 10.21 4.01 6.39
N ASP A 86 10.70 4.32 5.20
CA ASP A 86 12.04 4.88 5.00
C ASP A 86 11.95 6.39 4.89
N GLY A 87 12.79 7.10 5.65
CA GLY A 87 12.73 8.56 5.78
C GLY A 87 11.67 9.09 6.75
N GLU A 88 11.20 10.31 6.48
CA GLU A 88 10.25 11.02 7.33
C GLU A 88 8.81 10.54 7.09
N GLY A 89 8.08 10.31 8.18
CA GLY A 89 6.68 9.91 8.09
C GLY A 89 6.23 9.01 9.24
N PHE A 90 4.90 8.87 9.36
CA PHE A 90 4.24 8.01 10.33
C PHE A 90 3.09 7.28 9.69
N PHE A 91 2.80 6.07 10.18
CA PHE A 91 1.54 5.39 9.90
C PHE A 91 0.42 6.09 10.67
N VAL A 92 -0.72 6.28 10.00
CA VAL A 92 -1.94 6.76 10.63
C VAL A 92 -2.75 5.56 11.08
N VAL A 93 -3.09 5.49 12.36
CA VAL A 93 -3.94 4.44 12.92
C VAL A 93 -5.16 5.03 13.60
N GLY A 94 -6.31 4.42 13.41
CA GLY A 94 -7.60 4.80 13.99
C GLY A 94 -7.87 4.09 15.31
N ASP A 95 -8.26 4.84 16.33
CA ASP A 95 -8.82 4.33 17.59
C ASP A 95 -10.18 4.98 17.84
N LYS A 96 -11.26 4.23 17.60
CA LYS A 96 -12.65 4.66 17.88
C LYS A 96 -12.96 6.08 17.33
N GLY A 97 -12.53 6.36 16.10
CA GLY A 97 -12.73 7.65 15.43
C GLY A 97 -11.63 8.71 15.68
N LYS A 98 -10.62 8.43 16.52
CA LYS A 98 -9.45 9.30 16.69
C LYS A 98 -8.30 8.83 15.81
N LYS A 99 -7.62 9.78 15.17
CA LYS A 99 -6.39 9.53 14.41
C LYS A 99 -5.19 9.59 15.35
N LEU A 100 -4.38 8.55 15.33
CA LEU A 100 -3.12 8.43 16.05
C LEU A 100 -1.99 8.17 15.05
N PHE A 101 -0.75 8.47 15.47
CA PHE A 101 0.43 8.30 14.63
C PHE A 101 1.37 7.28 15.26
N SER A 102 1.88 6.36 14.46
CA SER A 102 2.81 5.31 14.91
C SER A 102 3.95 5.15 13.90
N ARG A 103 5.16 4.88 14.41
CA ARG A 103 6.28 4.41 13.59
C ARG A 103 6.45 2.89 13.63
N ALA A 104 5.79 2.23 14.58
CA ALA A 104 5.72 0.78 14.65
C ALA A 104 4.77 0.28 13.56
N GLY A 105 5.29 -0.50 12.62
CA GLY A 105 4.52 -1.07 11.52
C GLY A 105 4.31 -2.57 11.64
N GLN A 106 4.20 -3.08 12.87
CA GLN A 106 3.79 -4.46 13.13
C GLN A 106 2.26 -4.54 13.05
N PHE A 107 1.75 -5.03 11.92
CA PHE A 107 0.32 -5.16 11.68
C PHE A 107 -0.10 -6.62 11.46
N LYS A 108 -1.36 -6.91 11.75
CA LYS A 108 -2.02 -8.19 11.55
C LYS A 108 -3.42 -7.98 11.01
N LEU A 109 -3.99 -9.00 10.38
CA LEU A 109 -5.41 -8.99 10.03
C LEU A 109 -6.25 -9.39 11.24
N ASP A 110 -7.35 -8.65 11.45
CA ASP A 110 -8.41 -9.08 12.36
C ASP A 110 -9.43 -10.01 11.67
N ARG A 111 -10.42 -10.47 12.42
CA ARG A 111 -11.47 -11.38 11.92
C ARG A 111 -12.34 -10.73 10.85
N GLU A 112 -12.47 -9.41 10.89
CA GLU A 112 -13.23 -8.62 9.94
C GLU A 112 -12.43 -8.29 8.67
N GLY A 113 -11.13 -8.65 8.62
CA GLY A 113 -10.24 -8.38 7.50
C GLY A 113 -9.61 -6.98 7.53
N ARG A 114 -9.70 -6.26 8.65
CA ARG A 114 -9.03 -4.97 8.84
C ARG A 114 -7.57 -5.19 9.24
N ILE A 115 -6.72 -4.28 8.78
CA ILE A 115 -5.31 -4.28 9.17
C ILE A 115 -5.19 -3.56 10.51
N VAL A 116 -4.82 -4.28 11.57
CA VAL A 116 -4.75 -3.76 12.94
C VAL A 116 -3.35 -3.92 13.53
N ASN A 117 -2.95 -3.00 14.41
CA ASN A 117 -1.72 -3.15 15.19
C ASN A 117 -1.93 -4.07 16.41
N ALA A 118 -0.86 -4.29 17.19
CA ALA A 118 -0.92 -5.11 18.41
C ALA A 118 -1.93 -4.61 19.47
N LYS A 119 -2.26 -3.32 19.47
CA LYS A 119 -3.25 -2.69 20.38
C LYS A 119 -4.68 -2.71 19.84
N GLY A 120 -4.89 -3.21 18.62
CA GLY A 120 -6.20 -3.23 17.95
C GLY A 120 -6.57 -1.93 17.23
N TYR A 121 -5.64 -0.99 17.06
CA TYR A 121 -5.87 0.21 16.24
C TYR A 121 -5.76 -0.13 14.77
N VAL A 122 -6.69 0.40 13.98
CA VAL A 122 -6.83 0.06 12.56
C VAL A 122 -5.93 0.95 11.72
N LEU A 123 -5.15 0.38 10.81
CA LEU A 123 -4.33 1.14 9.86
C LEU A 123 -5.24 1.90 8.89
N GLN A 124 -5.00 3.20 8.76
CA GLN A 124 -5.75 4.06 7.85
C GLN A 124 -4.96 4.32 6.57
N GLY A 125 -5.69 4.47 5.48
CA GLY A 125 -5.13 4.76 4.18
C GLY A 125 -6.20 5.25 3.22
N TYR A 126 -5.80 5.44 1.98
CA TYR A 126 -6.69 5.91 0.94
C TYR A 126 -7.56 4.76 0.42
N LYS A 127 -8.86 5.01 0.29
CA LYS A 127 -9.79 4.04 -0.28
C LYS A 127 -9.57 3.89 -1.78
N SER A 128 -9.62 2.67 -2.30
CA SER A 128 -9.75 2.42 -3.74
C SER A 128 -11.23 2.26 -4.12
N ASP A 129 -11.60 2.75 -5.30
CA ASP A 129 -12.87 2.39 -5.94
C ASP A 129 -12.81 0.97 -6.57
N ASP A 130 -13.94 0.51 -7.11
CA ASP A 130 -14.08 -0.81 -7.74
C ASP A 130 -13.28 -0.95 -9.06
N ASN A 131 -12.74 0.16 -9.57
CA ASN A 131 -11.86 0.19 -10.75
C ASN A 131 -10.38 0.25 -10.37
N GLY A 132 -10.04 0.20 -9.08
CA GLY A 132 -8.66 0.26 -8.62
C GLY A 132 -8.10 1.70 -8.51
N VAL A 133 -8.94 2.72 -8.67
CA VAL A 133 -8.53 4.12 -8.57
C VAL A 133 -8.52 4.53 -7.10
N VAL A 134 -7.37 4.97 -6.62
CA VAL A 134 -7.19 5.46 -5.25
C VAL A 134 -7.81 6.85 -5.12
N THR A 135 -8.75 6.97 -4.20
CA THR A 135 -9.43 8.23 -3.83
C THR A 135 -8.65 8.98 -2.77
N GLN A 136 -8.97 10.27 -2.53
CA GLN A 136 -8.34 11.04 -1.45
C GLN A 136 -9.00 10.86 -0.08
N GLU A 137 -10.02 10.00 0.02
CA GLU A 137 -10.71 9.73 1.27
C GLU A 137 -9.87 8.78 2.15
N VAL A 138 -9.51 9.25 3.34
CA VAL A 138 -8.80 8.43 4.33
C VAL A 138 -9.82 7.61 5.12
N THR A 139 -9.71 6.30 5.00
CA THR A 139 -10.57 5.33 5.69
C THR A 139 -9.74 4.20 6.30
N ASP A 140 -10.40 3.34 7.06
CA ASP A 140 -9.81 2.13 7.61
C ASP A 140 -9.50 1.13 6.49
N LEU A 141 -8.27 0.63 6.45
CA LEU A 141 -7.85 -0.34 5.45
C LEU A 141 -8.45 -1.71 5.76
N LEU A 142 -9.26 -2.18 4.82
CA LEU A 142 -9.96 -3.45 4.87
C LEU A 142 -9.53 -4.31 3.68
N ILE A 143 -8.99 -5.50 3.98
CA ILE A 143 -8.82 -6.56 3.01
C ILE A 143 -10.09 -7.41 3.06
N ALA A 144 -11.11 -6.97 2.31
CA ALA A 144 -12.33 -7.76 2.17
C ALA A 144 -12.02 -9.00 1.32
N PRO A 145 -12.44 -10.20 1.73
CA PRO A 145 -12.52 -11.36 0.84
C PRO A 145 -13.72 -11.17 -0.08
N LYS A 146 -13.72 -10.11 -0.91
CA LYS A 146 -14.70 -9.98 -1.97
C LYS A 146 -14.25 -10.87 -3.12
N GLN A 147 -15.11 -11.79 -3.52
CA GLN A 147 -14.99 -12.47 -4.79
C GLN A 147 -15.00 -11.39 -5.87
N LYS A 148 -13.97 -11.38 -6.74
CA LYS A 148 -13.99 -10.46 -7.88
C LYS A 148 -15.15 -10.86 -8.78
N GLU A 149 -16.01 -9.90 -9.09
CA GLU A 149 -17.09 -10.10 -10.04
C GLU A 149 -16.52 -10.46 -11.41
N ALA A 150 -17.18 -11.39 -12.10
CA ALA A 150 -16.85 -11.71 -13.48
C ALA A 150 -17.05 -10.46 -14.37
N ARG A 151 -16.21 -10.34 -15.40
CA ARG A 151 -16.35 -9.28 -16.41
C ARG A 151 -16.44 -9.94 -17.78
N ALA A 152 -17.57 -9.70 -18.46
CA ALA A 152 -17.80 -10.20 -19.81
C ALA A 152 -16.76 -9.66 -20.78
N THR A 153 -16.39 -10.48 -21.76
CA THR A 153 -15.46 -10.10 -22.81
C THR A 153 -16.13 -9.09 -23.76
N THR A 154 -15.62 -7.86 -23.84
CA THR A 154 -16.22 -6.79 -24.66
C THR A 154 -15.57 -6.61 -26.02
N LYS A 155 -14.29 -6.94 -26.16
CA LYS A 155 -13.55 -6.78 -27.41
C LYS A 155 -12.52 -7.89 -27.56
N VAL A 156 -12.51 -8.49 -28.75
CA VAL A 156 -11.46 -9.43 -29.18
C VAL A 156 -10.82 -8.85 -30.44
N THR A 157 -9.49 -8.86 -30.50
CA THR A 157 -8.73 -8.33 -31.64
C THR A 157 -7.93 -9.47 -32.25
N PHE A 158 -8.07 -9.66 -33.57
CA PHE A 158 -7.38 -10.72 -34.30
C PHE A 158 -6.29 -10.12 -35.19
N GLY A 159 -5.09 -10.70 -35.12
CA GLY A 159 -4.04 -10.53 -36.12
C GLY A 159 -3.98 -11.79 -36.97
N LEU A 160 -4.32 -11.69 -38.25
CA LEU A 160 -4.36 -12.83 -39.17
C LEU A 160 -3.47 -12.57 -40.37
N ASN A 161 -2.77 -13.62 -40.81
CA ASN A 161 -2.03 -13.62 -42.07
C ASN A 161 -2.64 -14.70 -42.98
N LEU A 162 -3.51 -14.29 -43.90
CA LEU A 162 -4.25 -15.19 -44.77
C LEU A 162 -3.54 -15.36 -46.12
N ASP A 163 -3.40 -16.60 -46.60
CA ASP A 163 -2.73 -16.90 -47.88
C ASP A 163 -3.63 -16.50 -49.06
N SER A 164 -3.15 -15.56 -49.88
CA SER A 164 -3.86 -15.04 -51.05
C SER A 164 -4.12 -16.10 -52.13
N ARG A 165 -3.36 -17.20 -52.15
CA ARG A 165 -3.48 -18.29 -53.15
C ARG A 165 -4.62 -19.26 -52.87
N GLN A 166 -5.26 -19.17 -51.70
CA GLN A 166 -6.41 -20.02 -51.37
C GLN A 166 -7.54 -19.82 -52.37
N LYS A 167 -8.21 -20.90 -52.75
CA LYS A 167 -9.38 -20.86 -53.64
C LYS A 167 -10.66 -20.75 -52.80
N PRO A 168 -11.73 -20.11 -53.31
CA PRO A 168 -13.04 -20.17 -52.69
C PRO A 168 -13.48 -21.63 -52.44
N PRO A 169 -14.18 -21.92 -51.34
CA PRO A 169 -14.76 -23.24 -51.09
C PRO A 169 -15.66 -23.69 -52.25
N VAL A 170 -15.66 -25.00 -52.53
CA VAL A 170 -16.43 -25.58 -53.65
C VAL A 170 -17.94 -25.52 -53.39
N ASN A 171 -18.34 -25.57 -52.12
CA ASN A 171 -19.72 -25.41 -51.68
C ASN A 171 -19.96 -23.96 -51.21
N PRO A 172 -20.91 -23.21 -51.82
CA PRO A 172 -21.20 -21.83 -51.43
C PRO A 172 -22.01 -21.70 -50.13
N VAL A 173 -22.55 -22.81 -49.60
CA VAL A 173 -23.28 -22.82 -48.33
C VAL A 173 -22.31 -23.13 -47.20
N PHE A 174 -22.16 -22.21 -46.26
CA PHE A 174 -21.32 -22.37 -45.07
C PHE A 174 -21.91 -23.43 -44.12
N ASP A 175 -21.07 -24.40 -43.71
CA ASP A 175 -21.40 -25.38 -42.67
C ASP A 175 -20.18 -25.53 -41.72
N ASN A 176 -20.38 -25.21 -40.44
CA ASN A 176 -19.31 -25.28 -39.43
C ASN A 176 -18.80 -26.70 -39.15
N LYS A 177 -19.53 -27.75 -39.58
CA LYS A 177 -19.13 -29.15 -39.46
C LYS A 177 -18.40 -29.68 -40.69
N ASP A 178 -18.50 -29.00 -41.82
CA ASP A 178 -17.86 -29.40 -43.07
C ASP A 178 -16.65 -28.51 -43.37
N ALA A 179 -15.46 -29.11 -43.23
CA ALA A 179 -14.19 -28.47 -43.53
C ALA A 179 -14.04 -28.03 -45.01
N ALA A 180 -14.86 -28.55 -45.92
CA ALA A 180 -14.86 -28.14 -47.32
C ALA A 180 -15.58 -26.81 -47.59
N THR A 181 -16.23 -26.22 -46.57
CA THR A 181 -17.03 -24.99 -46.70
C THR A 181 -16.33 -23.73 -46.18
N TYR A 182 -15.11 -23.84 -45.62
CA TYR A 182 -14.31 -22.71 -45.14
C TYR A 182 -12.81 -22.86 -45.43
N ASN A 183 -12.04 -21.76 -45.39
CA ASN A 183 -10.62 -21.77 -45.71
C ASN A 183 -9.72 -21.81 -44.48
N TYR A 184 -10.10 -21.08 -43.43
CA TYR A 184 -9.35 -21.00 -42.19
C TYR A 184 -10.32 -20.90 -41.01
N SER A 185 -9.92 -21.36 -39.85
CA SER A 185 -10.68 -21.21 -38.62
C SER A 185 -9.75 -20.92 -37.46
N SER A 186 -10.16 -20.04 -36.54
CA SER A 186 -9.44 -19.71 -35.32
C SER A 186 -10.37 -19.82 -34.12
N GLN A 187 -9.87 -20.38 -33.03
CA GLN A 187 -10.65 -20.56 -31.81
C GLN A 187 -10.13 -19.62 -30.72
N PHE A 188 -11.05 -19.04 -29.95
CA PHE A 188 -10.73 -18.26 -28.76
C PHE A 188 -11.79 -18.50 -27.69
N VAL A 189 -11.43 -18.25 -26.44
CA VAL A 189 -12.36 -18.33 -25.31
C VAL A 189 -12.84 -16.93 -24.99
N ALA A 190 -14.16 -16.76 -24.94
CA ALA A 190 -14.81 -15.56 -24.43
C ALA A 190 -15.49 -15.90 -23.10
N TYR A 191 -15.54 -14.94 -22.19
CA TYR A 191 -16.25 -15.07 -20.92
C TYR A 191 -17.54 -14.26 -20.94
N ASP A 192 -18.61 -14.82 -20.38
CA ASP A 192 -19.87 -14.09 -20.19
C ASP A 192 -19.89 -13.25 -18.90
N SER A 193 -21.04 -12.66 -18.58
CA SER A 193 -21.22 -11.81 -17.39
C SER A 193 -21.25 -12.59 -16.07
N GLN A 194 -21.42 -13.92 -16.11
CA GLN A 194 -21.39 -14.81 -14.95
C GLN A 194 -19.99 -15.44 -14.74
N GLY A 195 -19.11 -15.33 -15.75
CA GLY A 195 -17.74 -15.83 -15.73
C GLY A 195 -17.57 -17.20 -16.38
N ASP A 196 -18.61 -17.73 -17.03
CA ASP A 196 -18.51 -19.00 -17.74
C ASP A 196 -17.73 -18.82 -19.05
N ALA A 197 -16.91 -19.83 -19.34
CA ALA A 197 -16.05 -19.85 -20.52
C ALA A 197 -16.81 -20.43 -21.73
N HIS A 198 -16.93 -19.62 -22.78
CA HIS A 198 -17.53 -20.00 -24.06
C HIS A 198 -16.45 -20.10 -25.13
N GLN A 199 -16.34 -21.27 -25.74
CA GLN A 199 -15.42 -21.48 -26.87
C GLN A 199 -16.07 -20.95 -28.14
N VAL A 200 -15.53 -19.84 -28.68
CA VAL A 200 -15.98 -19.26 -29.93
C VAL A 200 -15.02 -19.64 -31.05
N THR A 201 -15.57 -20.16 -32.15
CA THR A 201 -14.80 -20.47 -33.36
C THR A 201 -15.15 -19.45 -34.44
N ALA A 202 -14.16 -18.66 -34.86
CA ALA A 202 -14.27 -17.78 -36.01
C ALA A 202 -13.84 -18.52 -37.27
N TYR A 203 -14.69 -18.53 -38.29
CA TYR A 203 -14.42 -19.15 -39.58
C TYR A 203 -14.21 -18.06 -40.64
N TYR A 204 -13.22 -18.26 -41.51
CA TYR A 204 -12.85 -17.34 -42.56
C TYR A 204 -13.03 -18.02 -43.92
N VAL A 205 -13.84 -17.39 -44.77
CA VAL A 205 -14.21 -17.89 -46.10
C VAL A 205 -13.78 -16.87 -47.14
N LYS A 206 -13.10 -17.34 -48.19
CA LYS A 206 -12.75 -16.50 -49.34
C LYS A 206 -13.87 -16.54 -50.37
N ASN A 207 -14.50 -15.40 -50.64
CA ASN A 207 -15.55 -15.28 -51.66
C ASN A 207 -14.94 -15.07 -53.06
N ALA A 208 -15.57 -15.65 -54.09
CA ALA A 208 -15.18 -15.42 -55.48
C ALA A 208 -15.56 -14.00 -55.92
N GLY A 209 -14.62 -13.24 -56.49
CA GLY A 209 -14.89 -11.93 -57.09
C GLY A 209 -14.54 -10.69 -56.26
N VAL A 210 -13.89 -10.84 -55.10
CA VAL A 210 -13.42 -9.71 -54.29
C VAL A 210 -11.88 -9.74 -54.25
N GLU A 211 -11.22 -8.89 -55.04
CA GLU A 211 -9.75 -8.84 -55.15
C GLU A 211 -9.06 -8.07 -54.01
N ASN A 212 -9.82 -7.28 -53.24
CA ASN A 212 -9.32 -6.57 -52.05
C ASN A 212 -10.18 -6.93 -50.84
N LEU A 213 -9.55 -7.43 -49.77
CA LEU A 213 -10.21 -7.67 -48.48
C LEU A 213 -10.57 -6.32 -47.83
N ASP A 214 -11.55 -5.62 -48.39
CA ASP A 214 -12.10 -4.44 -47.76
C ASP A 214 -12.97 -4.88 -46.58
N LYS A 215 -12.68 -4.30 -45.42
CA LYS A 215 -13.32 -4.55 -44.14
C LYS A 215 -14.85 -4.52 -44.26
N THR A 216 -15.55 -5.65 -44.17
CA THR A 216 -16.82 -5.74 -43.43
C THR A 216 -17.36 -7.17 -43.32
N GLU A 217 -17.66 -7.55 -42.09
CA GLU A 217 -18.82 -8.36 -41.67
C GLU A 217 -19.02 -9.77 -42.26
N LEU A 218 -18.52 -10.76 -41.49
CA LEU A 218 -19.31 -11.95 -41.15
C LEU A 218 -19.07 -12.28 -39.66
N LEU A 219 -19.54 -11.39 -38.77
CA LEU A 219 -19.83 -11.77 -37.38
C LEU A 219 -21.31 -12.17 -37.33
N LYS A 220 -21.62 -13.41 -37.72
CA LYS A 220 -23.02 -13.88 -37.73
C LYS A 220 -23.51 -14.55 -36.45
N ASP A 221 -22.70 -14.63 -35.38
CA ASP A 221 -23.15 -15.27 -34.12
C ASP A 221 -22.68 -14.58 -32.82
N ILE A 222 -22.36 -13.27 -32.84
CA ILE A 222 -22.13 -12.53 -31.57
C ILE A 222 -23.43 -11.90 -31.02
N ASP A 223 -24.48 -11.75 -31.84
CA ASP A 223 -25.77 -11.16 -31.41
C ASP A 223 -26.62 -12.07 -30.51
N GLY A 224 -26.17 -13.31 -30.24
CA GLY A 224 -26.86 -14.25 -29.35
C GLY A 224 -26.30 -14.35 -27.94
N PHE A 225 -25.07 -13.88 -27.69
CA PHE A 225 -24.34 -14.10 -26.43
C PHE A 225 -24.10 -12.84 -25.60
N ILE A 226 -24.53 -11.67 -26.10
CA ILE A 226 -24.50 -10.40 -25.36
C ILE A 226 -25.94 -9.90 -25.20
N LYS A 227 -26.71 -10.58 -24.36
CA LYS A 227 -27.79 -9.99 -23.58
C LYS A 227 -27.69 -10.47 -22.14
#